data_AF-A0A4Y2SDE5-F1
#
_entry.id   AF-A0A4Y2SDE5-F1
#
_cell.length_a   1.000
_cell.length_b   1.000
_cell.length_c   1.000
_cell.angle_alpha   90.00
_cell.angle_beta   90.00
_cell.angle_gamma   90.00
#
_symmetry.space_group_name_H-M   'P 1'
#
loop_
_entity.id
_entity.type
_entity.pdbx_description
1 polymer ?
#
loop_
_entity_poly.entity_id
_entity_poly.type
_entity_poly.pdbx_seq_one_letter_code
_entity_poly.pdbx_strand_id
1 'polypeptide(L)'
;MIYRATGSIHCGSSVESGFDPGTLRPRDLTTKPPRLYHSLGIIVVKFLIMGRYQRKTDRQSWFQDSMAGAIQEVLEGNMGYRRASKAYSVPQTTLERKVKEARQKKLSSEAAAGKMLGR
;
A
#
# COMPACT_ATOMS: atom_id res chain seq x y z
N MET A 1 0.57 -20.80 57.75
CA MET A 1 -0.60 -20.53 58.63
C MET A 1 -0.99 -19.08 58.40
N ILE A 2 -2.18 -18.68 57.97
CA ILE A 2 -3.53 -19.17 58.25
C ILE A 2 -4.45 -18.69 57.10
N TYR A 3 -5.33 -19.58 56.67
CA TYR A 3 -6.45 -19.53 55.71
C TYR A 3 -7.38 -18.31 55.80
N ARG A 4 -8.00 -17.93 54.65
CA ARG A 4 -9.45 -17.61 54.55
C ARG A 4 -9.94 -17.44 53.11
N ALA A 5 -10.80 -18.37 52.70
CA ALA A 5 -11.66 -18.31 51.53
C ALA A 5 -12.95 -17.53 51.85
N THR A 6 -13.42 -16.68 50.92
CA THR A 6 -14.83 -16.33 50.60
C THR A 6 -14.76 -15.38 49.37
N GLY A 7 -15.64 -15.37 48.39
CA GLY A 7 -16.84 -16.15 48.13
C GLY A 7 -17.14 -16.13 46.63
N SER A 8 -17.85 -17.17 46.20
CA SER A 8 -18.52 -17.21 44.90
C SER A 8 -19.75 -16.31 44.99
N ILE A 9 -19.79 -15.23 44.22
CA ILE A 9 -21.01 -14.47 43.94
C ILE A 9 -21.51 -14.88 42.57
N HIS A 10 -22.27 -15.98 42.57
CA HIS A 10 -23.30 -16.18 41.58
C HIS A 10 -24.45 -15.23 41.91
N CYS A 11 -24.60 -14.18 41.11
CA CYS A 11 -25.85 -13.44 41.02
C CYS A 11 -26.22 -13.37 39.55
N GLY A 12 -27.00 -14.37 39.13
CA GLY A 12 -27.76 -14.28 37.90
C GLY A 12 -28.66 -13.04 37.96
N SER A 13 -28.60 -12.24 36.92
CA SER A 13 -29.66 -11.32 36.55
C SER A 13 -30.05 -11.69 35.13
N SER A 14 -31.13 -12.46 35.07
CA SER A 14 -31.91 -12.74 33.87
C SER A 14 -32.55 -11.42 33.45
N VAL A 15 -32.01 -10.79 32.41
CA VAL A 15 -32.80 -9.86 31.62
C VAL A 15 -33.26 -10.66 30.40
N GLU A 16 -34.51 -11.09 30.44
CA GLU A 16 -35.24 -11.41 29.22
C GLU A 16 -35.37 -10.10 28.45
N SER A 17 -34.37 -9.77 27.62
CA SER A 17 -34.59 -8.78 26.58
C SER A 17 -35.44 -9.47 25.53
N GLY A 18 -36.75 -9.18 25.57
CA GLY A 18 -37.66 -9.46 24.48
C GLY A 18 -37.17 -8.74 23.22
N PHE A 19 -36.30 -9.41 22.47
CA PHE A 19 -35.98 -9.05 21.10
C PHE A 19 -36.87 -9.92 20.23
N ASP A 20 -38.01 -9.39 19.82
CA ASP A 20 -38.79 -9.97 18.74
C ASP A 20 -37.88 -10.21 17.52
N PRO A 21 -37.57 -11.46 17.12
CA PRO A 21 -36.88 -11.71 15.86
C PRO A 21 -37.91 -11.71 14.73
N GLY A 22 -38.79 -10.71 14.73
CA GLY A 22 -39.87 -10.53 13.79
C GLY A 22 -39.55 -9.39 12.84
N THR A 23 -38.51 -9.56 12.02
CA THR A 23 -38.35 -9.05 10.63
C THR A 23 -36.87 -9.18 10.23
N LEU A 24 -36.36 -10.41 10.14
CA LEU A 24 -35.21 -10.68 9.28
C LEU A 24 -35.73 -10.66 7.85
N ARG A 25 -35.67 -9.49 7.21
CA ARG A 25 -35.72 -9.44 5.76
C ARG A 25 -34.51 -10.20 5.24
N PRO A 26 -34.67 -11.20 4.36
CA PRO A 26 -33.54 -11.73 3.62
C PRO A 26 -32.88 -10.56 2.88
N ARG A 27 -31.62 -10.26 3.20
CA ARG A 27 -30.78 -9.50 2.29
C ARG A 27 -30.49 -10.44 1.12
N ASP A 28 -31.26 -10.32 0.05
CA ASP A 28 -30.98 -11.02 -1.21
C ASP A 28 -29.71 -10.43 -1.85
N LEU A 29 -28.58 -10.93 -1.38
CA LEU A 29 -27.35 -10.95 -2.15
C LEU A 29 -27.48 -12.02 -3.25
N THR A 30 -28.01 -11.66 -4.41
CA THR A 30 -27.54 -12.12 -5.73
C THR A 30 -28.62 -11.98 -6.81
N THR A 31 -28.66 -10.82 -7.45
CA THR A 31 -28.74 -10.84 -8.91
C THR A 31 -27.61 -9.95 -9.38
N LYS A 32 -26.39 -10.52 -9.36
CA LYS A 32 -25.34 -10.01 -10.24
C LYS A 32 -25.97 -10.04 -11.65
N PRO A 33 -26.10 -8.91 -12.36
CA PRO A 33 -26.50 -8.98 -13.76
C PRO A 33 -25.53 -9.94 -14.45
N PRO A 34 -26.02 -10.81 -15.36
CA PRO A 34 -25.12 -11.69 -16.08
C PRO A 34 -24.02 -10.80 -16.66
N ARG A 35 -22.77 -11.14 -16.32
CA ARG A 35 -21.60 -10.55 -16.96
C ARG A 35 -21.57 -11.06 -18.39
N LEU A 36 -22.49 -10.56 -19.23
CA LEU A 36 -22.33 -10.55 -20.67
C LEU A 36 -21.30 -9.48 -20.99
N TYR A 37 -20.06 -9.78 -20.64
CA TYR A 37 -18.93 -9.15 -21.28
C TYR A 37 -18.35 -10.22 -22.18
N HIS A 38 -18.69 -10.12 -23.46
CA HIS A 38 -17.93 -10.78 -24.52
C HIS A 38 -16.44 -10.64 -24.20
N SER A 39 -15.74 -11.77 -24.27
CA SER A 39 -14.36 -12.05 -23.87
C SER A 39 -13.29 -11.05 -24.34
N LEU A 40 -13.63 -10.08 -25.19
CA LEU A 40 -12.75 -9.06 -25.75
C LEU A 40 -13.03 -7.63 -25.22
N GLY A 41 -14.20 -7.37 -24.63
CA GLY A 41 -14.63 -6.00 -24.24
C GLY A 41 -14.00 -5.48 -22.94
N ILE A 42 -13.78 -6.35 -21.94
CA ILE A 42 -13.22 -5.93 -20.65
C ILE A 42 -11.76 -5.45 -20.79
N ILE A 43 -10.98 -6.07 -21.67
CA ILE A 43 -9.58 -5.72 -21.89
C ILE A 43 -9.48 -4.30 -22.47
N VAL A 44 -10.30 -4.01 -23.49
CA VAL A 44 -10.33 -2.70 -24.16
C VAL A 44 -10.82 -1.61 -23.22
N VAL A 45 -11.89 -1.84 -22.45
CA VAL A 45 -12.43 -0.83 -21.52
C VAL A 45 -11.47 -0.60 -20.33
N LYS A 46 -10.83 -1.65 -19.81
CA LYS A 46 -9.79 -1.51 -18.77
C LYS A 46 -8.58 -0.71 -19.31
N PHE A 47 -8.18 -0.93 -20.56
CA PHE A 47 -7.12 -0.18 -21.23
C PHE A 47 -7.48 1.30 -21.43
N LEU A 48 -8.71 1.60 -21.84
CA LEU A 48 -9.22 2.96 -22.03
C LEU A 48 -9.40 3.74 -20.71
N ILE A 49 -9.81 3.07 -19.63
CA ILE A 49 -10.02 3.70 -18.30
C ILE A 49 -8.69 3.99 -17.60
N MET A 50 -7.69 3.10 -17.72
CA MET A 50 -6.38 3.30 -17.08
C MET A 50 -5.47 4.30 -17.83
N GLY A 51 -5.67 4.50 -19.14
CA GLY A 51 -4.86 5.39 -19.97
C GLY A 51 -5.01 6.90 -19.72
N ARG A 52 -5.91 7.31 -18.81
CA ARG A 52 -6.15 8.72 -18.47
C ARG A 52 -6.04 9.03 -16.98
N TYR A 53 -5.47 8.13 -16.18
CA TYR A 53 -5.20 8.40 -14.77
C TYR A 53 -3.95 9.28 -14.63
N GLN A 54 -4.13 10.59 -14.77
CA GLN A 54 -3.15 11.58 -14.32
C GLN A 54 -3.28 11.70 -12.80
N ARG A 55 -2.22 11.38 -12.05
CA ARG A 55 -2.23 11.59 -10.60
C ARG A 55 -2.44 13.08 -10.33
N LYS A 56 -3.56 13.40 -9.68
CA LYS A 56 -3.96 14.79 -9.37
C LYS A 56 -3.11 15.45 -8.27
N THR A 57 -2.15 14.73 -7.69
CA THR A 57 -1.36 15.23 -6.56
C THR A 57 0.11 14.91 -6.76
N ASP A 58 0.93 15.93 -6.57
CA ASP A 58 2.40 15.84 -6.55
C ASP A 58 2.92 15.38 -5.18
N ARG A 59 2.03 15.00 -4.26
CA ARG A 59 2.39 14.46 -2.95
C ARG A 59 3.22 13.18 -3.16
N GLN A 60 4.51 13.26 -2.80
CA GLN A 60 5.56 12.25 -2.90
C GLN A 60 6.41 12.22 -4.19
N SER A 61 6.46 13.29 -4.97
CA SER A 61 7.50 13.42 -5.99
C SER A 61 8.82 13.88 -5.36
N TRP A 62 9.79 12.97 -5.24
CA TRP A 62 11.19 13.39 -5.20
C TRP A 62 11.63 13.76 -6.62
N PHE A 63 12.51 14.76 -6.73
CA PHE A 63 13.13 15.19 -7.99
C PHE A 63 14.06 14.11 -8.52
N GLN A 64 13.97 13.83 -9.82
CA GLN A 64 14.74 12.78 -10.47
C GLN A 64 16.24 13.05 -10.38
N ASP A 65 16.66 14.30 -10.56
CA ASP A 65 18.07 14.70 -10.48
C ASP A 65 18.64 14.51 -9.07
N SER A 66 17.86 14.86 -8.03
CA SER A 66 18.25 14.62 -6.64
C SER A 66 18.41 13.13 -6.33
N MET A 67 17.58 12.27 -6.93
CA MET A 67 17.71 10.81 -6.79
C MET A 67 18.91 10.26 -7.57
N ALA A 68 19.20 10.78 -8.77
CA ALA A 68 20.35 10.37 -9.56
C ALA A 68 21.67 10.70 -8.83
N GLY A 69 21.80 11.93 -8.33
CA GLY A 69 22.96 12.35 -7.53
C GLY A 69 23.12 11.50 -6.26
N ALA A 70 22.04 11.25 -5.53
CA ALA A 70 22.09 10.40 -4.34
C ALA A 70 22.52 8.96 -4.65
N ILE A 71 22.11 8.39 -5.79
CA ILE A 71 22.51 7.04 -6.21
C ILE A 71 24.00 7.03 -6.55
N GLN A 72 24.50 8.05 -7.25
CA GLN A 72 25.90 8.17 -7.65
C GLN A 72 26.83 8.21 -6.43
N GLU A 73 26.57 9.11 -5.47
CA GLU A 73 27.38 9.23 -4.25
C GLU A 73 27.43 7.95 -3.42
N VAL A 74 26.34 7.16 -3.43
CA VAL A 74 26.25 5.88 -2.72
C VAL A 74 26.95 4.75 -3.49
N LEU A 75 27.00 4.81 -4.82
CA LEU A 75 27.74 3.86 -5.65
C LEU A 75 29.25 4.12 -5.57
N GLU A 76 29.66 5.38 -5.60
CA GLU A 76 31.05 5.81 -5.42
C GLU A 76 31.56 5.57 -3.99
N GLY A 77 30.66 5.52 -3.02
CA GLY A 77 30.98 5.23 -1.61
C GLY A 77 31.30 6.48 -0.78
N ASN A 78 31.13 7.68 -1.35
CA ASN A 78 31.32 8.96 -0.67
C ASN A 78 30.29 9.17 0.46
N MET A 79 29.04 8.71 0.27
CA MET A 79 27.96 8.85 1.24
C MET A 79 27.20 7.54 1.49
N GLY A 80 26.84 7.29 2.76
CA GLY A 80 25.91 6.22 3.12
C GLY A 80 24.43 6.63 2.92
N TYR A 81 23.53 5.64 2.82
CA TYR A 81 22.10 5.83 2.50
C TYR A 81 21.40 6.91 3.35
N ARG A 82 21.64 6.92 4.66
CA ARG A 82 21.00 7.88 5.57
C ARG A 82 21.50 9.32 5.36
N ARG A 83 22.79 9.49 5.02
CA ARG A 83 23.39 10.80 4.75
C ARG A 83 22.93 11.33 3.39
N ALA A 84 22.97 10.49 2.35
CA ALA A 84 22.48 10.81 1.02
C ALA A 84 20.98 11.15 1.03
N SER A 85 20.15 10.39 1.76
CA SER A 85 18.72 10.67 1.91
C SER A 85 18.44 12.07 2.43
N LYS A 86 19.15 12.50 3.48
CA LYS A 86 19.00 13.85 4.04
C LYS A 86 19.55 14.94 3.11
N ALA A 87 20.70 14.72 2.50
CA ALA A 87 21.35 15.71 1.64
C ALA A 87 20.52 16.02 0.38
N TYR A 88 19.97 14.99 -0.26
CA TYR A 88 19.21 15.13 -1.49
C TYR A 88 17.69 15.21 -1.27
N SER A 89 17.22 15.24 -0.02
CA SER A 89 15.78 15.23 0.33
C SER A 89 15.00 14.10 -0.35
N VAL A 90 15.62 12.92 -0.41
CA VAL A 90 15.06 11.73 -1.05
C VAL A 90 14.70 10.66 -0.01
N PRO A 91 13.62 9.88 -0.19
CA PRO A 91 13.27 8.82 0.74
C PRO A 91 14.35 7.73 0.80
N GLN A 92 14.87 7.43 1.99
CA GLN A 92 15.94 6.46 2.19
C GLN A 92 15.60 5.06 1.63
N THR A 93 14.41 4.55 1.93
CA THR A 93 13.97 3.22 1.47
C THR A 93 13.86 3.14 -0.05
N THR A 94 13.51 4.27 -0.69
CA THR A 94 13.46 4.35 -2.16
C THR A 94 14.86 4.37 -2.74
N LEU A 95 15.78 5.15 -2.15
CA LEU A 95 17.18 5.20 -2.53
C LEU A 95 17.82 3.80 -2.47
N GLU A 96 17.64 3.07 -1.37
CA GLU A 96 18.17 1.70 -1.22
C GLU A 96 17.66 0.76 -2.31
N ARG A 97 16.35 0.79 -2.61
CA ARG A 97 15.77 -0.03 -3.68
C ARG A 97 16.39 0.30 -5.03
N LYS A 98 16.52 1.59 -5.35
CA LYS A 98 17.07 2.06 -6.63
C LYS A 98 18.55 1.73 -6.77
N VAL A 99 19.35 1.87 -5.72
CA VAL A 99 20.77 1.47 -5.73
C VAL A 99 20.91 -0.05 -5.92
N LYS A 100 20.06 -0.85 -5.28
CA LYS A 100 20.05 -2.30 -5.48
C LYS A 100 19.70 -2.67 -6.93
N GLU A 101 18.67 -2.04 -7.50
CA GLU A 101 18.31 -2.21 -8.92
C GLU A 101 19.45 -1.78 -9.85
N ALA A 102 20.14 -0.68 -9.54
CA ALA A 102 21.28 -0.18 -10.31
C ALA A 102 22.46 -1.16 -10.29
N ARG A 103 22.79 -1.73 -9.12
CA ARG A 103 23.86 -2.75 -8.97
C ARG A 103 23.52 -4.03 -9.73
N GLN A 104 22.27 -4.48 -9.68
CA GLN A 104 21.83 -5.69 -10.37
C GLN A 104 21.81 -5.54 -11.88
N LYS A 105 21.31 -4.41 -12.38
CA LYS A 105 21.13 -4.16 -13.81
C LYS A 105 22.31 -3.42 -14.46
N LYS A 106 23.35 -3.08 -13.69
CA LYS A 106 24.48 -2.21 -14.08
C LYS A 106 24.01 -0.96 -14.83
N LEU A 107 22.95 -0.34 -14.34
CA LEU A 107 22.34 0.86 -14.94
C LEU A 107 23.10 2.12 -14.54
N SER A 108 23.10 3.15 -15.39
CA SER A 108 23.56 4.49 -14.99
C SER A 108 22.67 5.05 -13.87
N SER A 109 23.22 5.99 -13.10
CA SER A 109 22.52 6.67 -12.01
C SER A 109 21.23 7.36 -12.49
N GLU A 110 21.22 7.99 -13.67
CA GLU A 110 20.00 8.61 -14.23
C GLU A 110 18.96 7.57 -14.63
N ALA A 111 19.40 6.47 -15.27
CA ALA A 111 18.50 5.39 -15.67
C ALA A 111 17.88 4.70 -14.44
N ALA A 112 18.64 4.58 -13.35
CA ALA A 112 18.15 4.07 -12.08
C ALA A 112 17.18 5.05 -11.38
N ALA A 113 17.44 6.35 -11.45
CA ALA A 113 16.55 7.39 -10.94
C ALA A 113 15.24 7.49 -11.73
N GLY A 114 15.23 7.05 -12.99
CA GLY A 114 14.04 6.97 -13.83
C GLY A 114 12.89 6.23 -13.14
N LYS A 115 11.75 6.92 -13.01
CA LYS A 115 10.47 6.29 -12.66
C LYS A 115 9.90 5.73 -13.95
N MET A 116 9.99 4.42 -14.18
CA MET A 116 9.16 3.79 -15.20
C MET A 116 7.70 3.94 -14.76
N LEU A 117 7.02 4.96 -15.26
CA LEU A 117 5.57 5.03 -15.26
C LEU A 117 5.10 3.84 -16.09
N GLY A 118 4.33 2.94 -15.46
CA GLY A 118 3.89 1.69 -16.05
C GLY A 118 3.33 1.92 -17.47
N ARG A 119 3.84 1.13 -18.41
CA ARG A 119 3.21 0.91 -19.71
C ARG A 119 1.88 0.20 -19.53
#